data_AF-A0AAV0Y3R2-F1
#
_entry.id   AF-A0AAV0Y3R2-F1
#
_cell.length_a   1.000
_cell.length_b   1.000
_cell.length_c   1.000
_cell.angle_alpha   90.00
_cell.angle_beta   90.00
_cell.angle_gamma   90.00
#
_symmetry.space_group_name_H-M   'P 1'
#
loop_
_entity.id
_entity.type
_entity.pdbx_description
1 polymer ?
#
loop_
_entity_poly.entity_id
_entity_poly.type
_entity_poly.pdbx_seq_one_letter_code
_entity_poly.pdbx_strand_id
1 'polypeptide(L)'
;MHGISLYGLEKLSAIQQRAILPCIKGQDVIVHAQSGTDGTATFSISILQQIDTSVNECQALILAPTRESAQQIQKMVLHGRLHES
;
A
#
# COMPACT_ATOMS: atom_id res chain seq x y z
N MET A 1 -2.80 -6.77 -15.40
CA MET A 1 -2.61 -5.30 -15.38
C MET A 1 -3.94 -4.55 -15.28
N HIS A 2 -4.76 -4.78 -14.24
CA HIS A 2 -5.96 -3.96 -13.98
C HIS A 2 -6.08 -3.59 -12.48
N GLY A 3 -4.97 -3.65 -11.74
CA GLY A 3 -4.99 -3.83 -10.28
C GLY A 3 -5.57 -2.68 -9.45
N ILE A 4 -5.64 -1.46 -9.95
CA ILE A 4 -6.44 -0.41 -9.30
C ILE A 4 -6.81 0.54 -10.44
N SER A 5 -8.06 0.50 -10.90
CA SER A 5 -8.56 1.49 -11.84
C SER A 5 -8.20 2.88 -11.30
N LEU A 6 -7.59 3.70 -12.15
CA LEU A 6 -7.20 5.10 -11.91
C LEU A 6 -8.27 5.92 -11.18
N TYR A 7 -9.53 5.47 -11.20
CA TYR A 7 -10.64 5.95 -10.38
C TYR A 7 -10.38 6.05 -8.87
N GLY A 8 -9.52 5.20 -8.28
CA GLY A 8 -9.16 5.30 -6.87
C GLY A 8 -8.12 6.39 -6.58
N LEU A 9 -7.27 6.72 -7.56
CA LEU A 9 -6.16 7.67 -7.43
C LEU A 9 -6.65 9.13 -7.43
N GLU A 10 -7.78 9.43 -8.08
CA GLU A 10 -8.36 10.78 -8.13
C GLU A 10 -8.75 11.32 -6.74
N LYS A 11 -9.02 10.42 -5.78
CA LYS A 11 -9.38 10.78 -4.40
C LYS A 11 -8.27 10.56 -3.38
N LEU A 12 -7.06 10.23 -3.83
CA LEU A 12 -5.91 10.11 -2.94
C LEU A 12 -5.39 11.49 -2.54
N SER A 13 -4.95 11.60 -1.30
CA SER A 13 -4.37 12.83 -0.79
C SER A 13 -3.06 13.17 -1.53
N ALA A 14 -2.67 14.44 -1.51
CA ALA A 14 -1.46 14.91 -2.19
C ALA A 14 -0.20 14.14 -1.76
N ILE A 15 -0.16 13.62 -0.52
CA ILE A 15 0.98 12.84 -0.04
C ILE A 15 0.99 11.41 -0.61
N GLN A 16 -0.18 10.78 -0.74
CA GLN A 16 -0.33 9.46 -1.34
C GLN A 16 0.09 9.50 -2.82
N GLN A 17 -0.36 10.49 -3.57
CA GLN A 17 0.01 10.64 -4.99
C GLN A 17 1.51 10.82 -5.18
N ARG A 18 2.18 11.58 -4.29
CA ARG A 18 3.63 11.80 -4.35
C ARG A 18 4.44 10.59 -3.92
N ALA A 19 3.95 9.81 -2.97
CA ALA A 19 4.69 8.69 -2.38
C ALA A 19 4.50 7.37 -3.15
N ILE A 20 3.31 7.11 -3.71
CA ILE A 20 3.01 5.84 -4.39
C ILE A 20 3.85 5.69 -5.67
N LEU A 21 4.00 6.74 -6.47
CA LEU A 21 4.66 6.64 -7.77
C LEU A 21 6.16 6.27 -7.67
N PRO A 22 6.96 6.88 -6.78
CA PRO A 22 8.34 6.44 -6.54
C PRO A 22 8.43 5.01 -5.99
N CYS A 23 7.53 4.62 -5.08
CA CYS A 23 7.50 3.26 -4.54
C CYS A 23 7.27 2.21 -5.64
N ILE A 24 6.30 2.42 -6.55
CA ILE A 24 6.02 1.50 -7.67
C ILE A 24 7.19 1.43 -8.66
N LYS A 25 8.02 2.49 -8.75
CA LYS A 25 9.24 2.50 -9.56
C LYS A 25 10.42 1.78 -8.89
N GLY A 26 10.21 1.17 -7.72
CA GLY A 26 11.25 0.50 -6.95
C GLY A 26 12.25 1.46 -6.32
N GLN A 27 11.87 2.73 -6.11
CA GLN A 27 12.72 3.71 -5.44
C GLN A 27 12.49 3.62 -3.93
N ASP A 28 13.56 3.85 -3.16
CA ASP A 28 13.44 4.00 -1.71
C ASP A 28 12.77 5.34 -1.37
N VAL A 29 11.74 5.29 -0.52
CA VAL A 29 10.92 6.46 -0.16
C VAL A 29 10.80 6.59 1.34
N ILE A 30 11.05 7.81 1.83
CA ILE A 30 10.71 8.22 3.19
C ILE A 30 9.43 9.06 3.12
N VAL A 31 8.36 8.57 3.74
CA VAL A 31 7.07 9.26 3.79
C VAL A 31 6.82 9.75 5.21
N HIS A 32 6.54 11.04 5.35
CA HIS A 32 6.09 11.62 6.61
C HIS A 32 4.62 11.97 6.53
N ALA A 33 3.76 11.07 7.03
CA ALA A 33 2.32 11.29 7.07
C ALA A 33 1.90 11.96 8.38
N GLN A 34 0.95 12.90 8.30
CA GLN A 34 0.35 13.56 9.48
C GLN A 34 -0.52 12.60 10.31
N SER A 35 -1.06 11.55 9.68
CA SER A 35 -1.86 10.52 10.33
C SER A 35 -1.35 9.14 9.96
N GLY A 36 -1.36 8.21 10.92
CA GLY A 36 -0.93 6.82 10.71
C GLY A 36 -1.72 6.10 9.61
N THR A 37 -2.98 6.49 9.40
CA THR A 37 -3.85 5.90 8.36
C THR A 37 -3.38 6.26 6.95
N ASP A 38 -2.94 7.50 6.73
CA ASP A 38 -2.50 7.96 5.40
C ASP A 38 -1.20 7.30 4.98
N GLY A 39 -0.26 7.14 5.92
CA GLY A 39 0.95 6.35 5.72
C GLY A 39 0.63 4.90 5.41
N THR A 40 -0.30 4.31 6.17
CA THR A 40 -0.70 2.90 6.02
C THR A 40 -1.33 2.61 4.66
N ALA A 41 -2.24 3.47 4.20
CA ALA A 41 -2.85 3.32 2.88
C ALA A 41 -1.80 3.47 1.76
N THR A 42 -0.87 4.42 1.90
CA THR A 42 0.18 4.70 0.89
C THR A 42 1.05 3.48 0.62
N PHE A 43 1.63 2.85 1.66
CA PHE A 43 2.49 1.69 1.44
C PHE A 43 1.68 0.44 1.07
N SER A 44 0.46 0.27 1.61
CA SER A 44 -0.39 -0.89 1.28
C SER A 44 -0.72 -0.92 -0.21
N ILE A 45 -1.11 0.22 -0.78
CA ILE A 45 -1.36 0.36 -2.22
C ILE A 45 -0.08 0.10 -3.02
N SER A 46 1.03 0.68 -2.58
CA SER A 46 2.32 0.55 -3.27
C SER A 46 2.80 -0.90 -3.35
N ILE A 47 2.61 -1.66 -2.27
CA ILE A 47 2.97 -3.08 -2.17
C ILE A 47 2.02 -3.91 -3.04
N LEU A 48 0.71 -3.72 -2.92
CA LEU A 48 -0.28 -4.49 -3.69
C LEU A 48 -0.08 -4.33 -5.21
N GLN A 49 0.33 -3.15 -5.67
CA GLN A 49 0.65 -2.88 -7.08
C GLN A 49 1.91 -3.61 -7.58
N GLN A 50 2.79 -4.05 -6.68
CA GLN A 50 4.04 -4.73 -7.02
C GLN A 50 3.96 -6.26 -6.85
N ILE A 51 2.93 -6.76 -6.17
CA ILE A 51 2.75 -8.20 -5.94
C ILE A 51 2.34 -8.90 -7.24
N ASP A 52 3.09 -9.94 -7.61
CA ASP A 52 2.71 -10.89 -8.64
C ASP A 52 1.86 -12.01 -8.04
N THR A 53 0.57 -12.04 -8.38
CA THR A 53 -0.37 -13.03 -7.87
C THR A 53 -0.16 -14.44 -8.41
N SER A 54 0.67 -14.62 -9.43
CA SER A 54 1.04 -15.94 -9.97
C SER A 54 2.09 -16.65 -9.11
N VAL A 55 2.82 -15.91 -8.26
CA VAL A 55 3.91 -16.43 -7.43
C VAL A 55 3.46 -16.52 -5.96
N ASN A 56 3.38 -17.74 -5.42
CA ASN A 56 2.98 -17.99 -4.03
C ASN A 56 4.18 -18.00 -3.07
N GLU A 57 4.91 -16.89 -3.01
CA GLU A 57 6.07 -16.68 -2.14
C GLU A 57 5.96 -15.34 -1.40
N CYS A 58 6.79 -15.13 -0.38
CA CYS A 58 6.84 -13.87 0.34
C CYS A 58 7.50 -12.79 -0.54
N GLN A 59 6.69 -11.87 -1.07
CA GLN A 59 7.15 -10.80 -1.98
C GLN A 59 7.29 -9.43 -1.31
N ALA A 60 6.73 -9.26 -0.10
CA ALA A 60 6.79 -7.99 0.63
C ALA A 60 6.81 -8.22 2.14
N LEU A 61 7.59 -7.40 2.85
CA LEU A 61 7.69 -7.40 4.31
C LEU A 61 7.36 -6.01 4.85
N ILE A 62 6.44 -5.95 5.81
CA ILE A 62 6.10 -4.71 6.53
C ILE A 62 6.51 -4.86 7.99
N LEU A 63 7.31 -3.93 8.48
CA LEU A 63 7.72 -3.87 9.88
C LEU A 63 6.87 -2.81 10.58
N ALA A 64 6.31 -3.16 11.74
CA ALA A 64 5.51 -2.26 12.57
C ALA A 64 6.12 -2.16 13.98
N PRO A 65 5.98 -1.01 14.65
CA PRO A 65 6.57 -0.80 15.98
C PRO A 65 5.84 -1.57 17.09
N THR A 66 4.56 -1.90 16.89
CA THR A 66 3.73 -2.62 17.86
C THR A 66 2.87 -3.70 17.19
N ARG A 67 2.37 -4.65 17.99
CA ARG A 67 1.51 -5.75 17.50
C ARG A 67 0.16 -5.24 17.01
N GLU A 68 -0.39 -4.25 17.68
CA GLU A 68 -1.68 -3.64 17.37
C GLU A 68 -1.60 -2.92 16.02
N SER A 69 -0.51 -2.18 15.78
CA SER A 69 -0.27 -1.56 14.47
C SER A 69 -0.10 -2.62 13.37
N ALA A 70 0.63 -3.71 13.63
CA ALA A 70 0.76 -4.81 12.66
C ALA A 70 -0.61 -5.41 12.28
N GLN A 71 -1.51 -5.61 13.26
CA GLN A 71 -2.86 -6.11 13.02
C GLN A 71 -3.72 -5.14 12.21
N GLN A 72 -3.63 -3.84 12.49
CA GLN A 72 -4.35 -2.82 11.72
C GLN A 72 -3.89 -2.77 10.26
N ILE A 73 -2.58 -2.85 10.04
CA ILE A 73 -1.98 -2.91 8.71
C ILE A 73 -2.45 -4.16 7.97
N GLN A 74 -2.37 -5.33 8.61
CA GLN A 74 -2.83 -6.59 8.03
C GLN A 74 -4.30 -6.49 7.58
N LYS A 75 -5.17 -5.93 8.44
CA LYS A 75 -6.58 -5.74 8.11
C LYS A 75 -6.75 -4.85 6.88
N MET A 76 -5.99 -3.76 6.76
CA MET A 76 -6.08 -2.85 5.61
C MET A 76 -5.62 -3.52 4.31
N VAL A 77 -4.49 -4.25 4.34
CA VAL A 77 -3.97 -4.98 3.17
C VAL A 77 -4.95 -6.05 2.70
N LEU A 78 -5.54 -6.82 3.63
CA LEU A 78 -6.54 -7.84 3.29
C LEU A 78 -7.85 -7.21 2.76
N HIS A 79 -8.28 -6.08 3.31
CA HIS A 79 -9.51 -5.42 2.87
C HIS A 79 -9.36 -4.78 1.49
N GLY A 80 -8.19 -4.20 1.18
CA GLY A 80 -7.87 -3.69 -0.15
C GLY A 80 -7.96 -4.76 -1.24
N ARG A 81 -7.61 -6.01 -0.90
CA ARG A 81 -7.65 -7.16 -1.82
C ARG A 81 -9.07 -7.65 -2.13
N LEU A 82 -10.05 -7.46 -1.24
CA LEU A 82 -11.43 -7.95 -1.43
C LEU A 82 -12.26 -7.11 -2.42
N HIS A 83 -11.80 -5.90 -2.74
CA HIS A 83 -12.51 -5.00 -3.66
C HIS A 83 -12.13 -5.21 -5.14
N GLU A 84 -11.24 -6.16 -5.42
CA GLU A 84 -10.76 -6.54 -6.75
C GLU A 84 -11.30 -7.90 -7.24
N SER A 85 -12.23 -8.52 -6.51
CA SER A 85 -12.86 -9.81 -6.89
C SER A 85 -14.24 -9.63 -7.51
#